data_AF-A0A0Q7T793-F1
#
_entry.id   AF-A0A0Q7T793-F1
#
_cell.length_a   1.000
_cell.length_b   1.000
_cell.length_c   1.000
_cell.angle_alpha   90.00
_cell.angle_beta   90.00
_cell.angle_gamma   90.00
#
_symmetry.space_group_name_H-M   'P 1'
#
loop_
_entity.id
_entity.type
_entity.pdbx_description
1 polymer ?
#
loop_
_entity_poly.entity_id
_entity_poly.type
_entity_poly.pdbx_seq_one_letter_code
_entity_poly.pdbx_strand_id
1 'polypeptide(L)'
;MNPFRTFSRLAVFLMAFLIIGLLAMGWWVITAPGRESAAKAGQVIAQGQTAAGRDAVGITAADAKADAATANINRENENDIRNAPGADARVDPALAAAGRRGLCRYEAYRNRPECL
;
A
#
# COMPACT_ATOMS: atom_id res chain seq x y z
N MET A 1 -78.43 20.44 -8.84
CA MET A 1 -77.00 20.04 -8.77
C MET A 1 -76.25 20.80 -9.86
N ASN A 2 -75.36 21.73 -9.49
CA ASN A 2 -74.75 22.67 -10.45
C ASN A 2 -73.49 22.04 -11.09
N PRO A 3 -73.48 21.79 -12.42
CA PRO A 3 -72.39 21.10 -13.12
C PRO A 3 -71.06 21.88 -13.17
N PHE A 4 -71.09 23.18 -12.86
CA PHE A 4 -69.91 24.05 -12.84
C PHE A 4 -68.94 23.78 -11.67
N ARG A 5 -69.42 23.29 -10.52
CA ARG A 5 -68.54 22.97 -9.37
C ARG A 5 -67.75 21.68 -9.57
N THR A 6 -68.25 20.76 -10.39
CA THR A 6 -67.59 19.49 -10.72
C THR A 6 -66.40 19.68 -11.68
N PHE A 7 -66.53 20.58 -12.68
CA PHE A 7 -65.43 20.90 -13.60
C PHE A 7 -64.21 21.52 -12.90
N SER A 8 -64.45 22.40 -11.93
CA SER A 8 -63.37 23.04 -11.15
C SER A 8 -62.59 22.04 -10.29
N ARG A 9 -63.28 21.06 -9.68
CA ARG A 9 -62.61 20.01 -8.88
C ARG A 9 -61.77 19.09 -9.74
N LEU A 10 -62.25 18.74 -10.93
CA LEU A 10 -61.56 17.87 -11.87
C LEU A 10 -60.27 18.50 -12.39
N ALA A 11 -60.28 19.82 -12.65
CA ALA A 11 -59.08 20.58 -13.02
C ALA A 11 -58.02 20.60 -11.90
N VAL A 12 -58.45 20.75 -10.64
CA VAL A 12 -57.55 20.72 -9.48
C VAL A 12 -56.92 19.33 -9.30
N PHE A 13 -57.68 18.25 -9.48
CA PHE A 13 -57.14 16.88 -9.43
C PHE A 13 -56.12 16.62 -10.55
N LEU A 14 -56.39 17.06 -11.78
CA LEU A 14 -55.45 16.91 -12.90
C LEU A 14 -54.15 17.67 -12.65
N MET A 15 -54.24 18.90 -12.12
CA MET A 15 -53.07 19.70 -11.79
C MET A 15 -52.23 19.06 -10.66
N ALA A 16 -52.88 18.56 -9.61
CA ALA A 16 -52.21 17.85 -8.53
C ALA A 16 -51.51 16.57 -9.03
N PHE A 17 -52.16 15.80 -9.91
CA PHE A 17 -51.59 14.59 -10.48
C PHE A 17 -50.36 14.90 -11.34
N LEU A 18 -50.41 15.99 -12.12
CA LEU A 18 -49.30 16.43 -12.94
C LEU A 18 -48.10 16.88 -12.10
N ILE A 19 -48.33 17.60 -11.00
CA ILE A 19 -47.29 17.99 -10.06
C ILE A 19 -46.65 16.76 -9.40
N ILE A 20 -47.46 15.81 -8.92
CA ILE A 20 -46.96 14.57 -8.31
C ILE A 20 -46.16 13.75 -9.32
N GLY A 21 -46.62 13.65 -10.57
CA GLY A 21 -45.91 12.96 -11.64
C GLY A 21 -44.55 13.58 -11.94
N LEU A 22 -44.46 14.92 -12.01
CA LEU A 22 -43.20 15.63 -12.20
C LEU A 22 -42.23 15.44 -11.03
N LEU A 23 -42.72 15.47 -9.79
CA LEU A 23 -41.91 15.21 -8.60
C LEU A 23 -41.37 13.78 -8.56
N ALA A 24 -42.21 12.79 -8.88
CA ALA A 24 -41.80 11.39 -8.96
C ALA A 24 -40.75 11.16 -10.05
N MET A 25 -40.92 11.79 -11.22
CA MET A 25 -39.97 11.71 -12.32
C MET A 25 -38.64 12.39 -11.97
N GLY A 26 -38.68 13.57 -11.34
CA GLY A 26 -37.48 14.26 -10.84
C GLY A 26 -36.72 13.43 -9.80
N TRP A 27 -37.44 12.81 -8.87
CA TRP A 27 -36.85 11.91 -7.87
C TRP A 27 -36.17 10.70 -8.52
N TRP A 28 -36.79 10.09 -9.53
CA TRP A 28 -36.22 8.97 -10.27
C TRP A 28 -34.92 9.35 -10.98
N VAL A 29 -34.90 10.50 -11.66
CA VAL A 29 -33.72 11.00 -12.38
C VAL A 29 -32.55 11.29 -11.44
N ILE A 30 -32.81 11.81 -10.24
CA ILE A 30 -31.77 12.13 -9.25
C ILE A 30 -31.21 10.85 -8.59
N THR A 31 -32.05 9.84 -8.34
CA THR A 31 -31.66 8.64 -7.58
C THR A 31 -31.11 7.49 -8.43
N ALA A 32 -31.47 7.42 -9.73
CA ALA A 32 -30.96 6.40 -10.65
C ALA A 32 -29.42 6.40 -10.82
N PRO A 33 -28.72 7.53 -11.04
CA PRO A 33 -27.28 7.51 -11.32
C PRO A 33 -26.42 7.07 -10.12
N GLY A 34 -26.87 7.26 -8.89
CA GLY A 34 -26.10 6.91 -7.69
C GLY A 34 -25.79 5.42 -7.55
N ARG A 35 -26.65 4.54 -8.08
CA ARG A 35 -26.45 3.07 -8.01
C ARG A 35 -25.37 2.59 -8.97
N GLU A 36 -25.33 3.15 -10.17
CA GLU A 36 -24.33 2.78 -11.18
C GLU A 36 -22.95 3.34 -10.81
N SER A 37 -22.90 4.56 -10.27
CA SER A 37 -21.67 5.15 -9.74
C SER A 37 -21.11 4.37 -8.54
N ALA A 38 -21.97 3.92 -7.62
CA ALA A 38 -21.55 3.10 -6.48
C ALA A 38 -21.01 1.72 -6.93
N ALA A 39 -21.65 1.09 -7.92
CA ALA A 39 -21.17 -0.17 -8.48
C ALA A 39 -19.80 -0.02 -9.15
N LYS A 40 -19.61 1.03 -9.96
CA LYS A 40 -18.32 1.36 -10.60
C LYS A 40 -17.24 1.67 -9.55
N ALA A 41 -17.56 2.44 -8.52
CA ALA A 41 -16.64 2.72 -7.43
C ALA A 41 -16.23 1.45 -6.68
N GLY A 42 -17.18 0.56 -6.38
CA GLY A 42 -16.90 -0.74 -5.77
C GLY A 42 -15.99 -1.61 -6.64
N GLN A 43 -16.21 -1.63 -7.96
CA GLN A 43 -15.38 -2.36 -8.90
C GLN A 43 -13.95 -1.81 -8.96
N VAL A 44 -13.77 -0.49 -9.00
CA VAL A 44 -12.44 0.16 -8.99
C VAL A 44 -11.70 -0.12 -7.69
N ILE A 45 -12.39 -0.06 -6.54
CA ILE A 45 -11.79 -0.39 -5.24
C ILE A 45 -11.36 -1.86 -5.20
N ALA A 46 -12.20 -2.79 -5.65
CA ALA A 46 -11.87 -4.21 -5.68
C ALA A 46 -10.68 -4.53 -6.60
N GLN A 47 -10.61 -3.88 -7.76
CA GLN A 47 -9.45 -3.97 -8.67
C GLN A 47 -8.18 -3.40 -8.03
N GLY A 48 -8.29 -2.24 -7.37
CA GLY A 48 -7.18 -1.62 -6.66
C GLY A 48 -6.64 -2.48 -5.51
N GLN A 49 -7.53 -3.08 -4.71
CA GLN A 49 -7.14 -4.01 -3.64
C GLN A 49 -6.45 -5.26 -4.20
N THR A 50 -6.93 -5.80 -5.33
CA THR A 50 -6.31 -6.96 -5.97
C THR A 50 -4.91 -6.61 -6.51
N ALA A 51 -4.76 -5.46 -7.14
CA ALA A 51 -3.47 -4.97 -7.64
C ALA A 51 -2.48 -4.75 -6.48
N ALA A 52 -2.89 -4.03 -5.44
CA ALA A 52 -2.08 -3.81 -4.25
C ALA A 52 -1.66 -5.12 -3.57
N GLY A 53 -2.56 -6.13 -3.50
CA GLY A 53 -2.23 -7.44 -2.98
C GLY A 53 -1.16 -8.17 -3.81
N ARG A 54 -1.23 -8.08 -5.15
CA ARG A 54 -0.21 -8.64 -6.04
C ARG A 54 1.13 -7.93 -5.88
N ASP A 55 1.12 -6.60 -5.78
CA ASP A 55 2.34 -5.81 -5.62
C ASP A 55 3.02 -6.12 -4.28
N ALA A 56 2.26 -6.23 -3.19
CA ALA A 56 2.78 -6.62 -1.89
C ALA A 56 3.45 -8.01 -1.91
N VAL A 57 2.83 -8.99 -2.57
CA VAL A 57 3.43 -10.32 -2.77
C VAL A 57 4.68 -10.24 -3.65
N GLY A 58 4.66 -9.42 -4.70
CA GLY A 58 5.82 -9.22 -5.58
C GLY A 58 7.03 -8.62 -4.84
N ILE A 59 6.80 -7.58 -4.02
CA ILE A 59 7.84 -6.92 -3.23
C ILE A 59 8.42 -7.91 -2.21
N THR A 60 7.57 -8.57 -1.43
CA THR A 60 8.03 -9.53 -0.41
C THR A 60 8.81 -10.70 -1.01
N ALA A 61 8.40 -11.21 -2.17
CA ALA A 61 9.14 -12.25 -2.87
C ALA A 61 10.49 -11.77 -3.42
N ALA A 62 10.55 -10.53 -3.92
CA ALA A 62 11.80 -9.92 -4.39
C ALA A 62 12.79 -9.70 -3.23
N ASP A 63 12.32 -9.17 -2.11
CA ASP A 63 13.14 -8.97 -0.90
C ASP A 63 13.67 -10.30 -0.36
N ALA A 64 12.80 -11.32 -0.24
CA ALA A 64 13.22 -12.66 0.19
C ALA A 64 14.30 -13.26 -0.72
N LYS A 65 14.21 -13.03 -2.04
CA LYS A 65 15.24 -13.47 -3.00
C LYS A 65 16.55 -12.69 -2.83
N ALA A 66 16.49 -11.39 -2.58
CA ALA A 66 17.66 -10.55 -2.34
C ALA A 66 18.38 -10.94 -1.04
N ASP A 67 17.63 -11.21 0.02
CA ASP A 67 18.16 -11.68 1.31
C ASP A 67 18.83 -13.04 1.16
N ALA A 68 18.21 -13.97 0.43
CA ALA A 68 18.79 -15.27 0.16
C ALA A 68 20.10 -15.17 -0.64
N ALA A 69 20.16 -14.29 -1.64
CA ALA A 69 21.37 -14.03 -2.42
C ALA A 69 22.49 -13.44 -1.54
N THR A 70 22.17 -12.43 -0.72
CA THR A 70 23.09 -11.82 0.23
C THR A 70 23.63 -12.85 1.23
N ALA A 71 22.76 -13.70 1.76
CA ALA A 71 23.14 -14.74 2.71
C ALA A 71 24.06 -15.80 2.06
N ASN A 72 23.83 -16.15 0.79
CA ASN A 72 24.72 -17.04 0.04
C ASN A 72 26.10 -16.41 -0.14
N ILE A 73 26.16 -15.15 -0.61
CA ILE A 73 27.43 -14.43 -0.80
C ILE A 73 28.19 -14.33 0.54
N ASN A 74 27.50 -14.02 1.63
CA ASN A 74 28.14 -13.97 2.96
C ASN A 74 28.71 -15.33 3.38
N ARG A 75 27.98 -16.42 3.14
CA ARG A 75 28.47 -17.79 3.43
C ARG A 75 29.66 -18.18 2.56
N GLU A 76 29.62 -17.85 1.27
CA GLU A 76 30.74 -18.07 0.34
C GLU A 76 31.97 -17.30 0.79
N ASN A 77 31.81 -16.00 1.08
CA ASN A 77 32.91 -15.16 1.57
C ASN A 77 33.47 -15.66 2.91
N GLU A 78 32.60 -16.05 3.86
CA GLU A 78 33.05 -16.60 5.14
C GLU A 78 33.85 -17.89 4.95
N ASN A 79 33.39 -18.76 4.05
CA ASN A 79 34.09 -19.99 3.69
C ASN A 79 35.45 -19.69 3.03
N ASP A 80 35.49 -18.77 2.08
CA ASP A 80 36.72 -18.39 1.39
C ASP A 80 37.73 -17.77 2.36
N ILE A 81 37.29 -16.87 3.25
CA ILE A 81 38.14 -16.27 4.27
C ILE A 81 38.68 -17.32 5.24
N ARG A 82 37.85 -18.26 5.68
CA ARG A 82 38.27 -19.29 6.65
C ARG A 82 39.21 -20.34 6.05
N ASN A 83 39.07 -20.63 4.76
CA ASN A 83 39.93 -21.61 4.08
C ASN A 83 41.11 -20.97 3.34
N ALA A 84 41.24 -19.65 3.37
CA ALA A 84 42.35 -18.94 2.74
C ALA A 84 43.68 -19.34 3.41
N PRO A 85 44.79 -19.43 2.64
CA PRO A 85 46.11 -19.61 3.22
C PRO A 85 46.43 -18.53 4.25
N GLY A 86 46.74 -18.95 5.47
CA GLY A 86 47.01 -18.04 6.59
C GLY A 86 45.78 -17.56 7.34
N ALA A 87 44.58 -18.09 7.08
CA ALA A 87 43.37 -17.78 7.85
C ALA A 87 43.54 -18.05 9.35
N ASP A 88 44.26 -19.11 9.71
CA ASP A 88 44.60 -19.46 11.10
C ASP A 88 45.87 -18.78 11.62
N ALA A 89 46.53 -17.96 10.80
CA ALA A 89 47.74 -17.29 11.22
C ALA A 89 47.43 -16.29 12.35
N ARG A 90 48.19 -16.38 13.43
CA ARG A 90 48.06 -15.42 14.53
C ARG A 90 48.46 -14.03 14.04
N VAL A 91 47.53 -13.10 14.09
CA VAL A 91 47.81 -11.68 13.81
C VAL A 91 48.74 -11.13 14.90
N ASP A 92 49.76 -10.38 14.48
CA ASP A 92 50.65 -9.68 15.41
C ASP A 92 49.83 -8.77 16.36
N PRO A 93 50.05 -8.84 17.68
CA PRO A 93 49.27 -8.07 18.64
C PRO A 93 49.37 -6.54 18.45
N ALA A 94 50.54 -6.04 18.04
CA ALA A 94 50.74 -4.62 17.79
C ALA A 94 50.01 -4.16 16.52
N LEU A 95 50.01 -5.00 15.48
CA LEU A 95 49.22 -4.77 14.26
C LEU A 95 47.72 -4.75 14.55
N ALA A 96 47.21 -5.73 15.30
CA ALA A 96 45.80 -5.78 15.70
C ALA A 96 45.39 -4.53 16.51
N ALA A 97 46.25 -4.09 17.44
CA ALA A 97 46.01 -2.87 18.20
C ALA A 97 46.03 -1.60 17.33
N ALA A 98 46.95 -1.52 16.35
CA ALA A 98 47.00 -0.42 15.40
C ALA A 98 45.75 -0.35 14.52
N GLY A 99 45.28 -1.50 14.02
CA GLY A 99 44.04 -1.61 13.25
C GLY A 99 42.83 -1.14 14.04
N ARG A 100 42.68 -1.62 15.29
CA ARG A 100 41.59 -1.14 16.18
C ARG A 100 41.65 0.36 16.43
N ARG A 101 42.83 0.92 16.74
CA ARG A 101 42.97 2.39 16.90
C ARG A 101 42.58 3.16 15.65
N GLY A 102 42.85 2.62 14.47
CA GLY A 102 42.39 3.18 13.19
C GLY A 102 40.88 3.17 13.07
N LEU A 103 40.24 2.03 13.37
CA LEU A 103 38.78 1.90 13.37
C LEU A 103 38.11 2.88 14.33
N CYS A 104 38.64 3.03 15.55
CA CYS A 104 38.11 3.95 16.57
C CYS A 104 38.11 5.44 16.16
N ARG A 105 38.79 5.80 15.07
CA ARG A 105 38.76 7.18 14.53
C ARG A 105 37.52 7.46 13.69
N TYR A 106 36.85 6.43 13.19
CA TYR A 106 35.64 6.57 12.39
C TYR A 106 34.41 6.76 13.29
N GLU A 107 33.49 7.61 12.87
CA GLU A 107 32.28 7.96 13.63
C GLU A 107 31.45 6.74 14.02
N ALA A 108 31.29 5.79 13.10
CA ALA A 108 30.54 4.55 13.31
C ALA A 108 31.11 3.66 14.44
N TYR A 109 32.38 3.85 14.83
CA TYR A 109 33.07 2.98 15.78
C TYR A 109 33.57 3.70 17.05
N ARG A 110 33.66 5.05 17.06
CA ARG A 110 34.30 5.79 18.18
C ARG A 110 33.67 5.55 19.56
N ASN A 111 32.39 5.22 19.62
CA ASN A 111 31.64 5.02 20.86
C ASN A 111 31.54 3.55 21.29
N ARG A 112 32.24 2.63 20.60
CA ARG A 112 32.27 1.22 20.99
C ARG A 112 33.08 1.06 22.29
N PRO A 113 32.72 0.11 23.19
CA PRO A 113 33.47 -0.14 24.43
C PRO A 113 34.96 -0.43 24.22
N GLU A 114 35.29 -0.94 23.05
CA GLU A 114 36.64 -1.29 22.59
C GLU A 114 37.52 -0.06 22.29
N CYS A 115 36.89 1.11 22.18
CA CYS A 115 37.48 2.39 21.78
C CYS A 115 37.50 3.43 22.90
N LEU A 116 36.97 3.09 24.09
CA LEU A 116 36.87 3.94 25.27
C LEU A 116 37.94 3.59 26.31
#